data_AF-A0A060PXX2-F1
#
_entry.id   AF-A0A060PXX2-F1
#
_cell.length_a   1.000
_cell.length_b   1.000
_cell.length_c   1.000
_cell.angle_alpha   90.00
_cell.angle_beta   90.00
_cell.angle_gamma   90.00
#
_symmetry.space_group_name_H-M   'P 1'
#
loop_
_entity.id
_entity.type
_entity.pdbx_description
1 polymer ?
#
loop_
_entity_poly.entity_id
_entity_poly.type
_entity_poly.pdbx_seq_one_letter_code
_entity_poly.pdbx_strand_id
1 'polypeptide(L)'
;MPFRSDGTYSFVYEESRANRVPSNQRTPKPLSALTKKLFDTIDDENLEDFKQALAEGADVNAFDEEGMTPLMSTANAYITSNDQPTLEKMAKLLIQNRSININAQSKQAISEEQWRYTRDFQGVILLGFRPTADMRKDTALHIACQVGAKDMVKMLLTHPDVETDVRNCEYKSPANCIARGSEDIIKLEFEKAQKGKELLTVLPEDIGSAQTLLNQDFNPNCWKENQSGEIETPLSLIIKSCLEGITEDKKEVLVKLLKHKELDFSQIKSIPAIEQLGGMNNIPVDSTEQFVQELVEKLEKIKAQPTKKDRKLNNTREESNERIHRKSDGRANSPGGKQNNYALTFFILSGTFVVGACLTIVDYPEISAGLAAVALGLFLVGYFLYKGDEKDIGPGSATDNPQVTSIFISSPNSAENFCTY
;
A
#
# COMPACT_ATOMS: atom_id res chain seq x y z
N MET A 1 32.41 -64.47 -19.84
CA MET A 1 33.44 -64.98 -18.92
C MET A 1 34.55 -63.93 -18.80
N PRO A 2 35.06 -63.70 -17.58
CA PRO A 2 35.90 -62.55 -17.23
C PRO A 2 37.38 -62.86 -17.48
N PHE A 3 38.24 -61.84 -17.51
CA PHE A 3 39.36 -61.70 -16.55
C PHE A 3 40.10 -60.38 -16.82
N ARG A 4 40.29 -59.63 -15.73
CA ARG A 4 41.20 -58.49 -15.58
C ARG A 4 42.65 -58.96 -15.76
N SER A 5 43.52 -58.09 -16.26
CA SER A 5 44.67 -57.56 -15.50
C SER A 5 45.54 -56.63 -16.35
N ASP A 6 45.79 -55.45 -15.77
CA ASP A 6 47.04 -54.70 -15.79
C ASP A 6 47.50 -54.00 -17.08
N GLY A 7 47.46 -52.67 -17.02
CA GLY A 7 48.06 -51.78 -18.00
C GLY A 7 48.00 -50.35 -17.50
N THR A 8 49.02 -49.94 -16.76
CA THR A 8 49.31 -48.56 -16.38
C THR A 8 49.22 -47.63 -17.58
N TYR A 9 48.15 -46.86 -17.69
CA TYR A 9 48.08 -45.72 -18.59
C TYR A 9 48.50 -44.45 -17.83
N SER A 10 49.78 -44.13 -17.99
CA SER A 10 50.35 -42.81 -17.72
C SER A 10 49.69 -41.80 -18.65
N PHE A 11 48.78 -40.98 -18.13
CA PHE A 11 48.38 -39.75 -18.79
C PHE A 11 49.31 -38.63 -18.32
N VAL A 12 50.23 -38.31 -19.22
CA VAL A 12 51.10 -37.14 -19.19
C VAL A 12 50.17 -35.91 -19.21
N TYR A 13 50.03 -35.22 -18.08
CA TYR A 13 49.46 -33.87 -18.11
C TYR A 13 50.55 -32.94 -18.64
N GLU A 14 50.41 -32.55 -19.91
CA GLU A 14 51.15 -31.44 -20.48
C GLU A 14 50.89 -30.19 -19.62
N GLU A 15 51.99 -29.66 -19.08
CA GLU A 15 52.06 -28.38 -18.39
C GLU A 15 51.76 -27.27 -19.42
N SER A 16 50.47 -27.02 -19.67
CA SER A 16 50.04 -25.85 -20.42
C SER A 16 50.32 -24.62 -19.57
N ARG A 17 51.49 -24.00 -19.79
CA ARG A 17 51.82 -22.61 -19.41
C ARG A 17 50.86 -21.64 -20.10
N ALA A 18 49.61 -21.63 -19.67
CA ALA A 18 48.63 -20.62 -20.01
C ALA A 18 48.53 -19.66 -18.82
N ASN A 19 49.08 -18.46 -19.00
CA ASN A 19 48.80 -17.23 -18.27
C ASN A 19 48.30 -17.39 -16.82
N ARG A 20 49.22 -17.28 -15.85
CA ARG A 20 48.86 -16.87 -14.50
C ARG A 20 48.24 -15.47 -14.58
N VAL A 21 46.92 -15.40 -14.72
CA VAL A 21 46.15 -14.21 -14.36
C VAL A 21 46.45 -13.98 -12.88
N PRO A 22 46.90 -12.78 -12.46
CA PRO A 22 47.10 -12.51 -11.04
C PRO A 22 45.77 -12.75 -10.34
N SER A 23 45.78 -13.67 -9.38
CA SER A 23 44.67 -13.88 -8.46
C SER A 23 44.44 -12.57 -7.73
N ASN A 24 43.47 -11.79 -8.17
CA ASN A 24 42.87 -10.75 -7.34
C ASN A 24 42.17 -11.48 -6.19
N GLN A 25 42.93 -11.72 -5.12
CA GLN A 25 42.44 -12.08 -3.81
C GLN A 25 41.45 -10.98 -3.41
N ARG A 26 40.16 -11.17 -3.67
CA ARG A 26 39.14 -10.41 -2.96
C ARG A 26 38.99 -11.09 -1.61
N THR A 27 39.89 -10.75 -0.69
CA THR A 27 39.60 -10.89 0.73
C THR A 27 38.20 -10.30 1.00
N PRO A 28 37.38 -10.92 1.88
CA PRO A 28 36.13 -10.31 2.29
C PRO A 28 36.45 -8.87 2.69
N LYS A 29 35.77 -7.90 2.07
CA LYS A 29 36.02 -6.50 2.38
C LYS A 29 35.80 -6.35 3.89
N PRO A 30 36.80 -5.89 4.67
CA PRO A 30 36.64 -5.78 6.10
C PRO A 30 35.41 -4.92 6.39
N LEU A 31 34.62 -5.33 7.38
CA LEU A 31 33.46 -4.57 7.82
C LEU A 31 33.87 -3.12 8.08
N SER A 32 33.01 -2.19 7.69
CA SER A 32 33.22 -0.80 8.07
C SER A 32 33.22 -0.70 9.61
N ALA A 33 33.94 0.27 10.17
CA ALA A 33 33.96 0.47 11.62
C ALA A 33 32.54 0.68 12.19
N LEU A 34 31.66 1.34 11.42
CA LEU A 34 30.25 1.55 11.76
C LEU A 34 29.45 0.25 11.79
N THR A 35 29.64 -0.60 10.77
CA THR A 35 28.98 -1.90 10.70
C THR A 35 29.47 -2.83 11.80
N LYS A 36 30.76 -2.79 12.14
CA LYS A 36 31.29 -3.54 13.27
C LYS A 36 30.68 -3.06 14.59
N LYS A 37 30.61 -1.73 14.79
CA LYS A 37 29.92 -1.13 15.95
C LYS A 37 28.46 -1.60 16.04
N LEU A 38 27.75 -1.71 14.92
CA LEU A 38 26.38 -2.21 14.91
C LEU A 38 26.28 -3.65 15.47
N PHE A 39 27.19 -4.55 15.10
CA PHE A 39 27.24 -5.90 15.67
C PHE A 39 27.61 -5.88 17.16
N ASP A 40 28.66 -5.16 17.54
CA ASP A 40 29.11 -5.07 18.95
C ASP A 40 27.96 -4.57 19.85
N THR A 41 27.13 -3.63 19.37
CA THR A 41 25.98 -3.10 20.14
C THR A 41 24.85 -4.09 20.36
N ILE A 42 24.74 -5.15 19.54
CA ILE A 42 23.76 -6.24 19.75
C ILE A 42 24.22 -7.11 20.91
N ASP A 43 25.50 -7.47 20.93
CA ASP A 43 26.09 -8.29 21.99
C ASP A 43 26.10 -7.56 23.35
N ASP A 44 26.37 -6.25 23.32
CA ASP A 44 26.34 -5.38 24.49
C ASP A 44 24.91 -4.95 24.89
N GLU A 45 23.89 -5.31 24.11
CA GLU A 45 22.48 -4.90 24.30
C GLU A 45 22.30 -3.37 24.44
N ASN A 46 23.12 -2.58 23.75
CA ASN A 46 23.13 -1.12 23.83
C ASN A 46 22.26 -0.47 22.75
N LEU A 47 21.00 -0.20 23.09
CA LEU A 47 20.00 0.35 22.15
C LEU A 47 20.34 1.74 21.59
N GLU A 48 20.96 2.61 22.39
CA GLU A 48 21.21 4.00 21.96
C GLU A 48 22.37 4.07 20.96
N ASP A 49 23.46 3.35 21.22
CA ASP A 49 24.56 3.22 20.25
C ASP A 49 24.11 2.45 18.99
N PHE A 50 23.21 1.49 19.13
CA PHE A 50 22.61 0.77 17.99
C PHE A 50 21.82 1.72 17.08
N LYS A 51 20.95 2.58 17.65
CA LYS A 51 20.23 3.61 16.89
C LYS A 51 21.19 4.58 16.21
N GLN A 52 22.25 4.99 16.91
CA GLN A 52 23.25 5.88 16.36
C GLN A 52 23.98 5.24 15.16
N ALA A 53 24.39 3.98 15.27
CA ALA A 53 25.05 3.26 14.18
C ALA A 53 24.16 3.16 12.93
N LEU A 54 22.86 2.88 13.11
CA LEU A 54 21.89 2.89 12.02
C LEU A 54 21.75 4.28 11.37
N ALA A 55 21.68 5.34 12.19
CA ALA A 55 21.59 6.72 11.69
C ALA A 55 22.85 7.16 10.93
N GLU A 56 24.02 6.65 11.33
CA GLU A 56 25.31 6.89 10.66
C GLU A 56 25.49 6.05 9.37
N GLY A 57 24.52 5.20 9.02
CA GLY A 57 24.53 4.43 7.79
C GLY A 57 25.26 3.09 7.87
N ALA A 58 25.31 2.47 9.05
CA ALA A 58 25.78 1.10 9.19
C ALA A 58 25.00 0.16 8.24
N ASP A 59 25.72 -0.74 7.57
CA ASP A 59 25.14 -1.70 6.64
C ASP A 59 24.35 -2.79 7.39
N VAL A 60 23.02 -2.75 7.28
CA VAL A 60 22.09 -3.68 7.94
C VAL A 60 22.06 -5.08 7.32
N ASN A 61 22.74 -5.29 6.17
CA ASN A 61 22.79 -6.56 5.45
C ASN A 61 24.19 -7.16 5.39
N ALA A 62 25.16 -6.53 6.05
CA ALA A 62 26.51 -7.05 6.13
C ALA A 62 26.54 -8.38 6.88
N PHE A 63 27.61 -9.15 6.66
CA PHE A 63 27.84 -10.41 7.36
C PHE A 63 28.99 -10.23 8.34
N ASP A 64 28.80 -10.66 9.60
CA ASP A 64 29.87 -10.73 10.60
C ASP A 64 30.86 -11.88 10.32
N GLU A 65 31.80 -12.09 11.24
CA GLU A 65 32.79 -13.16 11.16
C GLU A 65 32.17 -14.56 11.26
N GLU A 66 30.99 -14.68 11.87
CA GLU A 66 30.18 -15.90 11.94
C GLU A 66 29.29 -16.08 10.69
N GLY A 67 29.28 -15.08 9.80
CA GLY A 67 28.48 -15.05 8.59
C GLY A 67 26.99 -14.83 8.84
N MET A 68 26.67 -14.15 9.93
CA MET A 68 25.32 -13.70 10.29
C MET A 68 25.11 -12.24 9.89
N THR A 69 23.88 -11.90 9.51
CA THR A 69 23.47 -10.49 9.39
C THR A 69 23.14 -9.91 10.76
N PRO A 70 23.12 -8.57 10.94
CA PRO A 70 22.69 -7.97 12.21
C PRO A 70 21.36 -8.52 12.72
N LEU A 71 20.38 -8.73 11.83
CA LEU A 71 19.08 -9.31 12.18
C LEU A 71 19.18 -10.77 12.65
N MET A 72 20.08 -11.57 12.08
CA MET A 72 20.37 -12.93 12.54
C MET A 72 21.06 -12.92 13.91
N SER A 73 22.06 -12.05 14.10
CA SER A 73 22.76 -11.92 15.38
C SER A 73 21.79 -11.49 16.49
N THR A 74 20.87 -10.56 16.20
CA THR A 74 19.79 -10.20 17.14
C THR A 74 18.90 -11.40 17.47
N ALA A 75 18.51 -12.23 16.50
CA ALA A 75 17.71 -13.43 16.77
C ALA A 75 18.48 -14.51 17.54
N ASN A 76 19.78 -14.65 17.30
CA ASN A 76 20.65 -15.60 17.98
C ASN A 76 20.91 -15.20 19.45
N ALA A 77 21.06 -13.90 19.71
CA ALA A 77 21.29 -13.34 21.05
C ALA A 77 20.15 -13.65 22.05
N TYR A 78 18.93 -13.99 21.58
CA TYR A 78 17.82 -14.39 22.44
C TYR A 78 18.15 -15.58 23.34
N ILE A 79 19.08 -16.46 22.95
CA ILE A 79 19.49 -17.63 23.74
C ILE A 79 20.14 -17.21 25.06
N THR A 80 20.97 -16.16 25.01
CA THR A 80 21.87 -15.75 26.12
C THR A 80 21.45 -14.44 26.77
N SER A 81 20.55 -13.68 26.13
CA SER A 81 20.13 -12.36 26.58
C SER A 81 19.25 -12.39 27.82
N ASN A 82 19.50 -11.43 28.71
CA ASN A 82 18.65 -11.15 29.86
C ASN A 82 17.70 -9.97 29.63
N ASP A 83 17.86 -9.17 28.56
CA ASP A 83 17.02 -8.03 28.18
C ASP A 83 16.39 -8.20 26.78
N GLN A 84 15.50 -9.19 26.69
CA GLN A 84 14.71 -9.45 25.48
C GLN A 84 13.96 -8.21 24.95
N PRO A 85 13.35 -7.35 25.80
CA PRO A 85 12.72 -6.11 25.34
C PRO A 85 13.65 -5.15 24.57
N THR A 86 14.95 -5.14 24.87
CA THR A 86 15.92 -4.32 24.14
C THR A 86 16.23 -4.94 22.77
N LEU A 87 16.45 -6.25 22.70
CA LEU A 87 16.60 -6.97 21.43
C LEU A 87 15.36 -6.85 20.53
N GLU A 88 14.17 -6.85 21.12
CA GLU A 88 12.91 -6.61 20.38
C GLU A 88 12.92 -5.25 19.69
N LYS A 89 13.33 -4.19 20.40
CA LYS A 89 13.41 -2.84 19.83
C LYS A 89 14.46 -2.77 18.72
N MET A 90 15.62 -3.39 18.90
CA MET A 90 16.66 -3.47 17.87
C MET A 90 16.16 -4.18 16.61
N ALA A 91 15.49 -5.33 16.78
CA ALA A 91 14.91 -6.06 15.66
C ALA A 91 13.81 -5.28 14.95
N LYS A 92 12.92 -4.58 15.68
CA LYS A 92 11.92 -3.69 15.06
C LYS A 92 12.60 -2.62 14.19
N LEU A 93 13.67 -1.99 14.67
CA LEU A 93 14.41 -0.99 13.90
C LEU A 93 15.05 -1.57 12.62
N LEU A 94 15.57 -2.80 12.68
CA LEU A 94 16.12 -3.48 11.49
C LEU A 94 15.02 -3.87 10.50
N ILE A 95 13.92 -4.46 10.98
CA ILE A 95 12.79 -4.93 10.14
C ILE A 95 12.09 -3.74 9.45
N GLN A 96 12.06 -2.57 10.10
CA GLN A 96 11.48 -1.35 9.52
C GLN A 96 12.43 -0.62 8.55
N ASN A 97 13.68 -1.05 8.42
CA ASN A 97 14.63 -0.43 7.51
C ASN A 97 14.32 -0.81 6.05
N ARG A 98 14.06 0.16 5.18
CA ARG A 98 13.72 -0.06 3.76
C ARG A 98 14.72 -0.89 2.96
N SER A 99 15.98 -0.90 3.38
CA SER A 99 17.05 -1.62 2.69
C SER A 99 17.25 -3.04 3.18
N ILE A 100 16.48 -3.50 4.18
CA ILE A 100 16.68 -4.80 4.81
C ILE A 100 16.44 -5.95 3.82
N ASN A 101 17.36 -6.91 3.79
CA ASN A 101 17.18 -8.20 3.14
C ASN A 101 16.76 -9.21 4.21
N ILE A 102 15.45 -9.29 4.47
CA ILE A 102 14.89 -10.15 5.52
C ILE A 102 15.12 -11.65 5.27
N ASN A 103 15.27 -12.04 4.00
CA ASN A 103 15.49 -13.43 3.57
C ASN A 103 16.97 -13.75 3.32
N ALA A 104 17.89 -12.88 3.74
CA ALA A 104 19.32 -13.18 3.67
C ALA A 104 19.58 -14.54 4.33
N GLN A 105 20.42 -15.36 3.70
CA GLN A 105 20.86 -16.64 4.27
C GLN A 105 22.26 -16.49 4.83
N SER A 106 22.50 -17.03 6.02
CA SER A 106 23.81 -17.04 6.65
C SER A 106 24.86 -17.64 5.71
N LYS A 107 26.05 -17.05 5.73
CA LYS A 107 27.19 -17.51 4.96
C LYS A 107 28.16 -18.20 5.88
N GLN A 108 29.00 -19.08 5.34
CA GLN A 108 30.14 -19.57 6.11
C GLN A 108 31.34 -18.64 5.88
N ALA A 109 32.15 -18.44 6.93
CA ALA A 109 33.55 -18.07 6.81
C ALA A 109 34.37 -19.29 6.37
N ILE A 110 34.39 -19.63 5.07
CA ILE A 110 35.36 -20.59 4.51
C ILE A 110 36.33 -19.85 3.62
N SER A 111 37.63 -20.14 3.78
CA SER A 111 38.60 -19.84 2.74
C SER A 111 38.23 -20.60 1.47
N GLU A 112 38.35 -19.95 0.31
CA GLU A 112 38.03 -20.51 -1.01
C GLU A 112 38.78 -21.82 -1.33
N GLU A 113 39.79 -22.21 -0.56
CA GLU A 113 40.51 -23.48 -0.72
C GLU A 113 39.65 -24.71 -0.41
N GLN A 114 38.75 -24.64 0.57
CA GLN A 114 37.88 -25.77 0.91
C GLN A 114 36.76 -25.98 -0.12
N TRP A 115 36.32 -24.88 -0.76
CA TRP A 115 35.24 -24.87 -1.77
C TRP A 115 35.61 -25.57 -3.08
N ARG A 116 36.90 -25.59 -3.44
CA ARG A 116 37.36 -26.14 -4.73
C ARG A 116 37.11 -27.65 -4.87
N TYR A 117 36.89 -28.35 -3.76
CA TYR A 117 36.59 -29.78 -3.73
C TYR A 117 35.09 -30.11 -3.73
N THR A 118 34.20 -29.11 -3.64
CA THR A 118 32.76 -29.34 -3.44
C THR A 118 31.87 -28.87 -4.60
N ARG A 119 32.44 -28.51 -5.76
CA ARG A 119 31.70 -27.90 -6.89
C ARG A 119 30.60 -28.77 -7.52
N ASP A 120 30.49 -30.05 -7.14
CA ASP A 120 29.41 -30.97 -7.51
C ASP A 120 28.30 -31.06 -6.43
N PHE A 121 27.88 -29.91 -5.87
CA PHE A 121 26.97 -29.85 -4.71
C PHE A 121 25.50 -30.26 -5.00
N GLN A 122 25.14 -30.65 -6.23
CA GLN A 122 23.88 -31.38 -6.48
C GLN A 122 24.03 -32.91 -6.29
N GLY A 123 25.24 -33.47 -6.34
CA GLY A 123 25.48 -34.92 -6.23
C GLY A 123 25.88 -35.40 -4.83
N VAL A 124 26.47 -34.55 -4.00
CA VAL A 124 27.13 -34.97 -2.74
C VAL A 124 26.16 -35.17 -1.57
N ILE A 125 24.96 -34.58 -1.60
CA ILE A 125 23.96 -34.77 -0.54
C ILE A 125 23.39 -36.21 -0.54
N LEU A 126 23.55 -36.95 -1.63
CA LEU A 126 23.19 -38.37 -1.70
C LEU A 126 24.21 -39.31 -1.02
N LEU A 127 25.40 -38.82 -0.64
CA LEU A 127 26.51 -39.64 -0.11
C LEU A 127 26.81 -39.42 1.38
N GLY A 128 25.85 -38.93 2.17
CA GLY A 128 25.99 -38.89 3.63
C GLY A 128 27.01 -37.88 4.16
N PHE A 129 27.36 -36.86 3.36
CA PHE A 129 28.17 -35.74 3.84
C PHE A 129 27.33 -34.89 4.79
N ARG A 130 27.66 -34.91 6.09
CA ARG A 130 27.04 -34.05 7.09
C ARG A 130 27.62 -32.65 6.91
N PRO A 131 26.82 -31.60 6.70
CA PRO A 131 27.32 -30.23 6.75
C PRO A 131 28.08 -30.05 8.07
N THR A 132 29.29 -29.47 8.02
CA THR A 132 29.96 -29.02 9.24
C THR A 132 29.06 -28.00 9.93
N ALA A 133 29.19 -27.83 11.25
CA ALA A 133 28.32 -26.98 12.07
C ALA A 133 28.16 -25.52 11.57
N ASP A 134 29.03 -25.09 10.65
CA ASP A 134 29.24 -23.72 10.17
C ASP A 134 28.60 -23.42 8.80
N MET A 135 27.93 -24.38 8.14
CA MET A 135 27.21 -24.17 6.88
C MET A 135 25.72 -24.37 7.06
N ARG A 136 24.99 -23.34 7.51
CA ARG A 136 23.54 -23.50 7.73
C ARG A 136 22.66 -22.87 6.66
N LYS A 137 23.05 -21.76 6.02
CA LYS A 137 22.14 -21.00 5.13
C LYS A 137 20.80 -20.67 5.82
N ASP A 138 20.87 -20.43 7.11
CA ASP A 138 19.70 -20.08 7.91
C ASP A 138 19.34 -18.62 7.65
N THR A 139 18.06 -18.33 7.55
CA THR A 139 17.55 -16.94 7.60
C THR A 139 17.34 -16.52 9.06
N ALA A 140 17.11 -15.23 9.32
CA ALA A 140 16.72 -14.78 10.66
C ALA A 140 15.49 -15.54 11.20
N LEU A 141 14.54 -15.91 10.33
CA LEU A 141 13.36 -16.70 10.72
C LEU A 141 13.72 -18.15 11.10
N HIS A 142 14.70 -18.78 10.42
CA HIS A 142 15.22 -20.10 10.83
C HIS A 142 15.81 -20.05 12.24
N ILE A 143 16.66 -19.06 12.51
CA ILE A 143 17.31 -18.88 13.82
C ILE A 143 16.26 -18.63 14.90
N ALA A 144 15.31 -17.72 14.66
CA ALA A 144 14.24 -17.44 15.61
C ALA A 144 13.39 -18.69 15.95
N CYS A 145 13.07 -19.52 14.95
CA CYS A 145 12.40 -20.80 15.17
C CYS A 145 13.27 -21.79 15.95
N GLN A 146 14.56 -21.90 15.63
CA GLN A 146 15.52 -22.78 16.31
C GLN A 146 15.74 -22.42 17.77
N VAL A 147 15.73 -21.12 18.08
CA VAL A 147 15.85 -20.60 19.45
C VAL A 147 14.53 -20.72 20.22
N GLY A 148 13.40 -20.76 19.52
CA GLY A 148 12.08 -20.69 20.14
C GLY A 148 11.66 -19.26 20.51
N ALA A 149 12.29 -18.25 19.91
CA ALA A 149 12.06 -16.82 20.17
C ALA A 149 10.73 -16.36 19.56
N LYS A 150 9.63 -16.60 20.29
CA LYS A 150 8.26 -16.32 19.84
C LYS A 150 8.09 -14.88 19.33
N ASP A 151 8.54 -13.90 20.11
CA ASP A 151 8.33 -12.49 19.78
C ASP A 151 9.13 -12.07 18.54
N MET A 152 10.34 -12.62 18.36
CA MET A 152 11.12 -12.47 17.12
C MET A 152 10.39 -13.07 15.91
N VAL A 153 9.88 -14.30 16.03
CA VAL A 153 9.09 -14.94 14.96
C VAL A 153 7.90 -14.07 14.59
N LYS A 154 7.13 -13.61 15.59
CA LYS A 154 5.98 -12.75 15.40
C LYS A 154 6.33 -11.47 14.65
N MET A 155 7.44 -10.80 15.00
CA MET A 155 7.89 -9.58 14.32
C MET A 155 8.35 -9.86 12.88
N LEU A 156 9.18 -10.87 12.65
CA LEU A 156 9.68 -11.22 11.31
C LEU A 156 8.53 -11.53 10.35
N LEU A 157 7.51 -12.24 10.83
CA LEU A 157 6.34 -12.61 10.03
C LEU A 157 5.45 -11.42 9.61
N THR A 158 5.60 -10.24 10.24
CA THR A 158 4.83 -9.03 9.87
C THR A 158 5.33 -8.39 8.58
N HIS A 159 6.58 -8.65 8.18
CA HIS A 159 7.18 -8.04 7.00
C HIS A 159 6.54 -8.61 5.72
N PRO A 160 6.24 -7.76 4.71
CA PRO A 160 5.60 -8.21 3.47
C PRO A 160 6.44 -9.28 2.76
N ASP A 161 7.74 -9.04 2.61
CA ASP A 161 8.64 -9.87 1.82
C ASP A 161 9.21 -11.10 2.53
N VAL A 162 8.83 -11.37 3.78
CA VAL A 162 9.36 -12.56 4.50
C VAL A 162 8.89 -13.86 3.83
N GLU A 163 9.85 -14.70 3.46
CA GLU A 163 9.62 -16.02 2.89
C GLU A 163 9.66 -17.09 3.98
N THR A 164 8.59 -17.88 4.09
CA THR A 164 8.40 -18.88 5.16
C THR A 164 8.83 -20.30 4.77
N ASP A 165 9.24 -20.51 3.51
CA ASP A 165 9.59 -21.81 2.94
C ASP A 165 11.05 -21.89 2.43
N VAL A 166 11.85 -20.83 2.64
CA VAL A 166 13.29 -20.80 2.33
C VAL A 166 13.97 -22.02 2.91
N ARG A 167 14.83 -22.68 2.11
CA ARG A 167 15.50 -23.92 2.50
C ARG A 167 16.93 -23.66 2.93
N ASN A 168 17.23 -24.07 4.14
CA ASN A 168 18.59 -24.08 4.68
C ASN A 168 19.41 -25.26 4.10
N CYS A 169 20.67 -25.44 4.53
CA CYS A 169 21.54 -26.53 4.06
C CYS A 169 21.02 -27.94 4.39
N GLU A 170 20.15 -28.07 5.39
CA GLU A 170 19.47 -29.33 5.73
C GLU A 170 18.14 -29.52 4.98
N TYR A 171 17.82 -28.65 4.01
CA TYR A 171 16.53 -28.59 3.30
C TYR A 171 15.32 -28.39 4.22
N LYS A 172 15.55 -27.84 5.41
CA LYS A 172 14.47 -27.47 6.33
C LYS A 172 14.03 -26.04 6.01
N SER A 173 12.71 -25.83 6.08
CA SER A 173 12.13 -24.50 6.19
C SER A 173 12.19 -24.01 7.64
N PRO A 174 11.98 -22.72 7.91
CA PRO A 174 11.96 -22.21 9.29
C PRO A 174 11.02 -22.98 10.21
N ALA A 175 9.80 -23.29 9.75
CA ALA A 175 8.82 -24.06 10.51
C ALA A 175 9.27 -25.50 10.85
N ASN A 176 10.20 -26.07 10.06
CA ASN A 176 10.77 -27.39 10.32
C ASN A 176 12.00 -27.33 11.26
N CYS A 177 12.47 -26.13 11.59
CA CYS A 177 13.57 -25.89 12.53
C CYS A 177 13.09 -25.52 13.94
N ILE A 178 11.77 -25.52 14.20
CA ILE A 178 11.20 -25.09 15.47
C ILE A 178 11.76 -25.92 16.64
N ALA A 179 12.20 -25.22 17.70
CA ALA A 179 12.64 -25.83 18.95
C ALA A 179 11.55 -26.72 19.57
N ARG A 180 11.97 -27.88 20.11
CA ARG A 180 11.05 -28.76 20.84
C ARG A 180 10.41 -28.03 22.02
N GLY A 181 9.09 -28.14 22.15
CA GLY A 181 8.31 -27.48 23.22
C GLY A 181 7.71 -26.12 22.82
N SER A 182 8.17 -25.51 21.72
CA SER A 182 7.62 -24.25 21.20
C SER A 182 6.78 -24.42 19.92
N GLU A 183 6.54 -25.66 19.50
CA GLU A 183 5.86 -25.99 18.24
C GLU A 183 4.47 -25.37 18.12
N ASP A 184 3.60 -25.60 19.09
CA ASP A 184 2.21 -25.13 19.04
C ASP A 184 2.14 -23.61 19.03
N ILE A 185 2.97 -22.98 19.86
CA ILE A 185 3.04 -21.52 19.99
C ILE A 185 3.53 -20.90 18.68
N ILE A 186 4.63 -21.39 18.12
CA ILE A 186 5.21 -20.83 16.90
C ILE A 186 4.34 -21.12 15.69
N LYS A 187 3.82 -22.35 15.53
CA LYS A 187 2.90 -22.69 14.42
C LYS A 187 1.68 -21.78 14.42
N LEU A 188 1.11 -21.49 15.60
CA LEU A 188 0.01 -20.53 15.73
C LEU A 188 0.40 -19.12 15.25
N GLU A 189 1.63 -18.65 15.51
CA GLU A 189 2.09 -17.35 15.00
C GLU A 189 2.23 -17.32 13.47
N PHE A 190 2.62 -18.44 12.83
CA PHE A 190 2.59 -18.57 11.36
C PHE A 190 1.16 -18.46 10.81
N GLU A 191 0.20 -19.17 11.42
CA GLU A 191 -1.21 -19.10 11.01
C GLU A 191 -1.79 -17.69 11.19
N LYS A 192 -1.50 -17.05 12.33
CA LYS A 192 -1.91 -15.67 12.60
C LYS A 192 -1.35 -14.69 11.57
N ALA A 193 -0.09 -14.84 11.20
CA ALA A 193 0.56 -13.99 10.20
C ALA A 193 -0.06 -14.17 8.82
N GLN A 194 -0.35 -15.41 8.41
CA GLN A 194 -1.03 -15.69 7.14
C GLN A 194 -2.39 -14.98 7.09
N LYS A 195 -3.21 -15.10 8.14
CA LYS A 195 -4.51 -14.42 8.23
C LYS A 195 -4.39 -12.91 8.30
N GLY A 196 -3.34 -12.39 8.95
CA GLY A 196 -3.04 -10.95 8.97
C GLY A 196 -2.71 -10.41 7.57
N LYS A 197 -1.94 -11.17 6.78
CA LYS A 197 -1.67 -10.85 5.36
C LYS A 197 -2.93 -10.95 4.50
N GLU A 198 -3.78 -11.95 4.73
CA GLU A 198 -5.08 -12.05 4.07
C GLU A 198 -5.98 -10.84 4.39
N LEU A 199 -6.05 -10.44 5.65
CA LEU A 199 -6.80 -9.25 6.08
C LEU A 199 -6.33 -7.99 5.36
N LEU A 200 -5.02 -7.79 5.18
CA LEU A 200 -4.46 -6.67 4.39
C LEU A 200 -4.92 -6.63 2.93
N THR A 201 -5.21 -7.79 2.34
CA THR A 201 -5.69 -7.91 0.96
C THR A 201 -7.19 -7.69 0.86
N VAL A 202 -7.95 -8.21 1.82
CA VAL A 202 -9.42 -8.20 1.80
C VAL A 202 -10.01 -6.87 2.25
N LEU A 203 -9.41 -6.19 3.21
CA LEU A 203 -9.99 -5.00 3.86
C LEU A 203 -10.36 -3.85 2.88
N PRO A 204 -9.56 -3.55 1.83
CA PRO A 204 -9.95 -2.57 0.81
C PRO A 204 -11.13 -3.00 -0.09
N GLU A 205 -11.36 -4.30 -0.26
CA GLU A 205 -12.28 -4.86 -1.24
C GLU A 205 -13.63 -5.28 -0.63
N ASP A 206 -13.59 -5.96 0.52
CA ASP A 206 -14.77 -6.54 1.17
C ASP A 206 -14.70 -6.48 2.70
N ILE A 207 -15.53 -5.60 3.27
CA ILE A 207 -15.66 -5.43 4.72
C ILE A 207 -16.29 -6.67 5.39
N GLY A 208 -17.18 -7.40 4.71
CA GLY A 208 -17.83 -8.59 5.26
C GLY A 208 -16.85 -9.75 5.47
N SER A 209 -16.00 -10.01 4.48
CA SER A 209 -14.90 -10.97 4.62
C SER A 209 -13.90 -10.53 5.70
N ALA A 210 -13.59 -9.23 5.81
CA ALA A 210 -12.76 -8.71 6.88
C ALA A 210 -13.36 -8.95 8.29
N GLN A 211 -14.67 -8.76 8.46
CA GLN A 211 -15.37 -9.09 9.72
C GLN A 211 -15.22 -10.56 10.10
N THR A 212 -15.28 -11.46 9.13
CA THR A 212 -15.10 -12.90 9.35
C THR A 212 -13.68 -13.22 9.83
N LEU A 213 -12.65 -12.62 9.21
CA LEU A 213 -11.24 -12.80 9.59
C LEU A 213 -10.95 -12.24 10.98
N LEU A 214 -11.58 -11.12 11.36
CA LEU A 214 -11.41 -10.50 12.68
C LEU A 214 -11.92 -11.35 13.85
N ASN A 215 -12.80 -12.33 13.58
CA ASN A 215 -13.29 -13.27 14.58
C ASN A 215 -12.35 -14.48 14.78
N GLN A 216 -11.26 -14.55 14.02
CA GLN A 216 -10.24 -15.58 14.15
C GLN A 216 -9.00 -15.02 14.86
N ASP A 217 -8.06 -15.89 15.25
CA ASP A 217 -6.73 -15.44 15.68
C ASP A 217 -5.93 -14.95 14.45
N PHE A 218 -5.49 -13.70 14.47
CA PHE A 218 -4.63 -13.12 13.42
C PHE A 218 -3.60 -12.16 14.01
N ASN A 219 -2.58 -11.82 13.22
CA ASN A 219 -1.60 -10.79 13.58
C ASN A 219 -2.02 -9.44 12.95
N PRO A 220 -2.40 -8.43 13.75
CA PRO A 220 -2.91 -7.15 13.25
C PRO A 220 -1.82 -6.22 12.71
N ASN A 221 -0.54 -6.56 12.88
CA ASN A 221 0.60 -5.67 12.60
C ASN A 221 1.31 -5.99 11.29
N CYS A 222 0.76 -6.91 10.48
CA CYS A 222 1.25 -7.13 9.13
C CYS A 222 1.15 -5.82 8.35
N TRP A 223 2.06 -5.60 7.40
CA TRP A 223 2.03 -4.40 6.59
C TRP A 223 2.49 -4.65 5.15
N LYS A 224 2.20 -3.70 4.26
CA LYS A 224 2.68 -3.67 2.88
C LYS A 224 3.07 -2.24 2.49
N GLU A 225 3.94 -2.07 1.50
CA GLU A 225 4.15 -0.74 0.91
C GLU A 225 3.23 -0.54 -0.29
N ASN A 226 2.62 0.64 -0.38
CA ASN A 226 1.89 1.03 -1.58
C ASN A 226 2.84 1.61 -2.64
N GLN A 227 2.30 1.98 -3.81
CA GLN A 227 3.09 2.53 -4.93
C GLN A 227 3.82 3.85 -4.58
N SER A 228 3.33 4.59 -3.58
CA SER A 228 3.99 5.79 -3.06
C SER A 228 5.07 5.51 -2.02
N GLY A 229 5.29 4.24 -1.66
CA GLY A 229 6.23 3.86 -0.59
C GLY A 229 5.73 4.23 0.80
N GLU A 230 4.41 4.36 0.98
CA GLU A 230 3.77 4.50 2.30
C GLU A 230 3.45 3.10 2.86
N ILE A 231 3.61 2.95 4.17
CA ILE A 231 3.31 1.71 4.88
C ILE A 231 1.79 1.62 5.11
N GLU A 232 1.18 0.57 4.59
CA GLU A 232 -0.23 0.21 4.79
C GLU A 232 -0.36 -0.98 5.75
N THR A 233 -0.92 -0.73 6.93
CA THR A 233 -1.37 -1.73 7.91
C THR A 233 -2.89 -1.93 7.83
N PRO A 234 -3.47 -3.02 8.39
CA PRO A 234 -4.94 -3.18 8.44
C PRO A 234 -5.62 -1.97 9.10
N LEU A 235 -5.00 -1.42 10.15
CA LEU A 235 -5.50 -0.25 10.84
C LEU A 235 -5.44 1.01 9.96
N SER A 236 -4.36 1.24 9.23
CA SER A 236 -4.26 2.38 8.32
C SER A 236 -5.31 2.32 7.20
N LEU A 237 -5.57 1.12 6.68
CA LEU A 237 -6.51 0.90 5.59
C LEU A 237 -7.95 1.14 6.04
N ILE A 238 -8.33 0.66 7.24
CA ILE A 238 -9.69 0.93 7.75
C ILE A 238 -9.88 2.41 8.06
N ILE A 239 -8.86 3.10 8.57
CA ILE A 239 -8.94 4.55 8.82
C ILE A 239 -9.14 5.31 7.51
N LYS A 240 -8.36 4.97 6.46
CA LYS A 240 -8.52 5.54 5.12
C LYS A 240 -9.91 5.26 4.55
N SER A 241 -10.41 4.03 4.68
CA SER A 241 -11.75 3.65 4.24
C SER A 241 -12.86 4.39 5.01
N CYS A 242 -12.68 4.66 6.31
CA CYS A 242 -13.60 5.47 7.10
C CYS A 242 -13.58 6.95 6.68
N LEU A 243 -12.42 7.50 6.32
CA LEU A 243 -12.30 8.87 5.80
C LEU A 243 -13.04 9.06 4.46
N GLU A 244 -13.04 8.04 3.60
CA GLU A 244 -13.78 8.05 2.34
C GLU A 244 -15.30 7.91 2.54
N GLY A 245 -15.71 7.20 3.60
CA GLY A 245 -17.12 7.10 3.97
C GLY A 245 -17.34 6.19 5.18
N ILE A 246 -17.80 6.78 6.28
CA ILE A 246 -18.12 6.07 7.52
C ILE A 246 -19.45 5.30 7.36
N THR A 247 -19.38 3.98 7.57
CA THR A 247 -20.54 3.08 7.75
C THR A 247 -20.41 2.37 9.09
N GLU A 248 -21.50 1.83 9.62
CA GLU A 248 -21.47 1.10 10.91
C GLU A 248 -20.57 -0.15 10.84
N ASP A 249 -20.56 -0.86 9.71
CA ASP A 249 -19.68 -2.03 9.51
C ASP A 249 -18.19 -1.65 9.59
N LYS A 250 -17.81 -0.53 8.97
CA LYS A 250 -16.42 -0.02 9.02
C LYS A 250 -16.03 0.44 10.43
N LYS A 251 -16.95 1.06 11.17
CA LYS A 251 -16.75 1.40 12.59
C LYS A 251 -16.55 0.14 13.42
N GLU A 252 -17.36 -0.89 13.21
CA GLU A 252 -17.24 -2.15 13.93
C GLU A 252 -15.85 -2.79 13.70
N VAL A 253 -15.41 -2.87 12.43
CA VAL A 253 -14.07 -3.37 12.07
C VAL A 253 -12.96 -2.55 12.73
N LEU A 254 -13.05 -1.22 12.67
CA LEU A 254 -12.10 -0.31 13.30
C LEU A 254 -12.01 -0.54 14.82
N VAL A 255 -13.15 -0.62 15.50
CA VAL A 255 -13.22 -0.85 16.95
C VAL A 255 -12.65 -2.22 17.32
N LYS A 256 -12.96 -3.26 16.56
CA LYS A 256 -12.41 -4.61 16.77
C LYS A 256 -10.89 -4.63 16.63
N LEU A 257 -10.35 -3.98 15.59
CA LEU A 257 -8.90 -3.86 15.39
C LEU A 257 -8.22 -3.10 16.53
N LEU A 258 -8.77 -1.95 16.93
CA LEU A 258 -8.21 -1.12 18.01
C LEU A 258 -8.25 -1.81 19.38
N LYS A 259 -9.18 -2.74 19.59
CA LYS A 259 -9.27 -3.58 20.80
C LYS A 259 -8.41 -4.85 20.74
N HIS A 260 -7.75 -5.12 19.61
CA HIS A 260 -6.97 -6.35 19.48
C HIS A 260 -5.74 -6.30 20.39
N LYS A 261 -5.61 -7.30 21.28
CA LYS A 261 -4.57 -7.38 22.33
C LYS A 261 -3.14 -7.31 21.81
N GLU A 262 -2.93 -7.69 20.56
CA GLU A 262 -1.62 -7.77 19.94
C GLU A 262 -1.28 -6.57 19.05
N LEU A 263 -2.17 -5.58 18.93
CA LEU A 263 -1.97 -4.41 18.09
C LEU A 263 -0.81 -3.55 18.63
N ASP A 264 0.14 -3.24 17.75
CA ASP A 264 1.28 -2.38 18.06
C ASP A 264 0.97 -0.93 17.71
N PHE A 265 0.64 -0.14 18.73
CA PHE A 265 0.33 1.28 18.58
C PHE A 265 1.54 2.12 18.14
N SER A 266 2.77 1.59 18.15
CA SER A 266 3.92 2.32 17.61
C SER A 266 3.83 2.51 16.09
N GLN A 267 3.23 1.55 15.36
CA GLN A 267 2.99 1.66 13.92
C GLN A 267 1.95 2.74 13.57
N ILE A 268 1.08 3.11 14.52
CA ILE A 268 0.01 4.09 14.31
C ILE A 268 0.55 5.49 14.03
N LYS A 269 1.64 5.87 14.71
CA LYS A 269 2.30 7.16 14.50
C LYS A 269 2.84 7.32 13.07
N SER A 270 3.11 6.22 12.40
CA SER A 270 3.62 6.18 11.03
C SER A 270 2.52 6.21 9.97
N ILE A 271 1.23 6.32 10.36
CA ILE A 271 0.10 6.37 9.43
C ILE A 271 -0.15 7.83 9.02
N PRO A 272 0.15 8.24 7.77
CA PRO A 272 -0.04 9.62 7.33
C PRO A 272 -1.51 10.08 7.44
N ALA A 273 -2.46 9.15 7.27
CA ALA A 273 -3.87 9.42 7.45
C ALA A 273 -4.21 9.88 8.88
N ILE A 274 -3.49 9.42 9.91
CA ILE A 274 -3.70 9.83 11.31
C ILE A 274 -3.04 11.18 11.60
N GLU A 275 -1.89 11.47 10.98
CA GLU A 275 -1.29 12.80 11.07
C GLU A 275 -2.25 13.88 10.54
N GLN A 276 -2.97 13.57 9.45
CA GLN A 276 -4.03 14.43 8.91
C GLN A 276 -5.21 14.63 9.87
N LEU A 277 -5.48 13.67 10.78
CA LEU A 277 -6.53 13.78 11.81
C LEU A 277 -6.14 14.73 12.96
N GLY A 278 -4.88 15.16 13.05
CA GLY A 278 -4.40 16.13 14.02
C GLY A 278 -4.39 15.63 15.48
N GLY A 279 -3.20 15.44 16.06
CA GLY A 279 -3.01 15.48 17.52
C GLY A 279 -3.33 14.21 18.32
N MET A 280 -3.47 13.05 17.69
CA MET A 280 -3.60 11.77 18.42
C MET A 280 -2.31 11.32 19.13
N ASN A 281 -1.20 12.03 18.93
CA ASN A 281 0.13 11.70 19.46
C ASN A 281 0.24 11.83 20.99
N ASN A 282 -0.73 12.48 21.65
CA ASN A 282 -0.71 12.80 23.08
C ASN A 282 -1.66 11.94 23.93
N ILE A 283 -2.43 11.03 23.31
CA ILE A 283 -3.36 10.17 24.05
C ILE A 283 -2.54 9.04 24.68
N PRO A 284 -2.60 8.85 26.01
CA PRO A 284 -2.02 7.68 26.64
C PRO A 284 -2.67 6.43 26.05
N VAL A 285 -1.86 5.58 25.40
CA VAL A 285 -2.28 4.33 24.76
C VAL A 285 -2.97 3.37 25.76
N ASP A 286 -2.79 3.60 27.07
CA ASP A 286 -3.38 2.83 28.16
C ASP A 286 -4.93 2.90 28.23
N SER A 287 -5.56 3.89 27.59
CA SER A 287 -7.03 3.94 27.46
C SER A 287 -7.44 3.80 26.00
N THR A 288 -7.32 2.57 25.48
CA THR A 288 -7.75 2.19 24.11
C THR A 288 -9.18 2.66 23.82
N GLU A 289 -10.08 2.66 24.80
CA GLU A 289 -11.45 3.14 24.63
C GLU A 289 -11.55 4.65 24.41
N GLN A 290 -10.77 5.47 25.12
CA GLN A 290 -10.73 6.92 24.90
C GLN A 290 -10.14 7.24 23.53
N PHE A 291 -9.07 6.55 23.14
CA PHE A 291 -8.46 6.71 21.82
C PHE A 291 -9.44 6.36 20.70
N VAL A 292 -10.16 5.24 20.83
CA VAL A 292 -11.20 4.81 19.88
C VAL A 292 -12.29 5.87 19.78
N GLN A 293 -12.81 6.35 20.92
CA GLN A 293 -13.88 7.35 20.93
C GLN A 293 -13.45 8.66 20.27
N GLU A 294 -12.27 9.18 20.61
CA GLU A 294 -11.76 10.41 20.02
C GLU A 294 -11.49 10.26 18.52
N LEU A 295 -10.96 9.11 18.10
CA LEU A 295 -10.71 8.81 16.69
C LEU A 295 -12.01 8.74 15.88
N VAL A 296 -13.03 8.07 16.39
CA VAL A 296 -14.36 8.03 15.77
C VAL A 296 -14.99 9.42 15.73
N GLU A 297 -14.95 10.17 16.84
CA GLU A 297 -15.51 11.52 16.90
C GLU A 297 -14.82 12.48 15.93
N LYS A 298 -13.49 12.41 15.80
CA LYS A 298 -12.73 13.21 14.81
C LYS A 298 -13.08 12.83 13.38
N LEU A 299 -13.21 11.53 13.08
CA LEU A 299 -13.65 11.06 11.76
C LEU A 299 -15.04 11.61 11.41
N GLU A 300 -15.98 11.57 12.36
CA GLU A 300 -17.33 12.12 12.18
C GLU A 300 -17.33 13.65 12.00
N LYS A 301 -16.52 14.38 12.79
CA LYS A 301 -16.35 15.84 12.65
C LYS A 301 -15.76 16.23 11.30
N ILE A 302 -14.78 15.49 10.79
CA ILE A 302 -14.15 15.77 9.49
C ILE A 302 -15.18 15.61 8.36
N LYS A 303 -16.05 14.59 8.43
CA LYS A 303 -17.16 14.45 7.48
C LYS A 303 -18.19 15.57 7.61
N ALA A 304 -18.44 16.07 8.82
CA ALA A 304 -19.35 17.18 9.06
C ALA A 304 -18.82 18.54 8.56
N GLN A 305 -17.52 18.66 8.25
CA GLN A 305 -16.99 19.86 7.63
C GLN A 305 -17.37 19.87 6.14
N PRO A 306 -18.06 20.93 5.65
CA PRO A 306 -18.44 21.01 4.25
C PRO A 306 -17.17 20.98 3.39
N THR A 307 -17.15 20.06 2.41
CA THR A 307 -16.03 19.93 1.48
C THR A 307 -15.80 21.27 0.76
N LYS A 308 -14.60 21.52 0.22
CA LYS A 308 -14.35 22.75 -0.58
C LYS A 308 -15.39 22.95 -1.70
N LYS A 309 -15.99 21.86 -2.19
CA LYS A 309 -17.07 21.85 -3.18
C LYS A 309 -18.41 22.30 -2.57
N ASP A 310 -18.74 21.82 -1.37
CA ASP A 310 -19.95 22.22 -0.64
C ASP A 310 -19.88 23.65 -0.11
N ARG A 311 -18.70 24.13 0.31
CA ARG A 311 -18.50 25.55 0.66
C ARG A 311 -18.72 26.47 -0.53
N LYS A 312 -18.29 26.06 -1.73
CA LYS A 312 -18.51 26.85 -2.96
C LYS A 312 -20.00 26.88 -3.32
N LEU A 313 -20.70 25.76 -3.18
CA LEU A 313 -22.15 25.66 -3.43
C LEU A 313 -22.98 26.42 -2.37
N ASN A 314 -22.62 26.32 -1.09
CA ASN A 314 -23.29 27.01 0.01
C ASN A 314 -23.04 28.52 -0.02
N ASN A 315 -21.81 28.98 -0.31
CA ASN A 315 -21.54 30.39 -0.53
C ASN A 315 -22.35 30.93 -1.72
N THR A 316 -22.47 30.15 -2.80
CA THR A 316 -23.31 30.53 -3.95
C THR A 316 -24.79 30.58 -3.55
N ARG A 317 -25.25 29.66 -2.69
CA ARG A 317 -26.63 29.59 -2.18
C ARG A 317 -26.97 30.75 -1.24
N GLU A 318 -26.08 31.07 -0.31
CA GLU A 318 -26.21 32.20 0.62
C GLU A 318 -26.15 33.54 -0.13
N GLU A 319 -25.23 33.71 -1.09
CA GLU A 319 -25.21 34.89 -1.95
C GLU A 319 -26.50 35.04 -2.78
N SER A 320 -27.08 33.93 -3.26
CA SER A 320 -28.36 33.97 -3.96
C SER A 320 -29.55 34.27 -3.02
N ASN A 321 -29.55 33.77 -1.79
CA ASN A 321 -30.60 34.03 -0.80
C ASN A 321 -30.53 35.47 -0.27
N GLU A 322 -29.33 36.01 -0.03
CA GLU A 322 -29.17 37.44 0.30
C GLU A 322 -29.62 38.35 -0.86
N ARG A 323 -29.40 37.96 -2.12
CA ARG A 323 -29.92 38.71 -3.28
C ARG A 323 -31.45 38.66 -3.37
N ILE A 324 -32.09 37.58 -2.92
CA ILE A 324 -33.55 37.45 -2.89
C ILE A 324 -34.14 38.31 -1.76
N HIS A 325 -33.54 38.31 -0.56
CA HIS A 325 -33.97 39.16 0.54
C HIS A 325 -33.74 40.66 0.27
N ARG A 326 -32.64 41.05 -0.39
CA ARG A 326 -32.45 42.45 -0.82
C ARG A 326 -33.42 42.90 -1.93
N LYS A 327 -34.03 41.95 -2.67
CA LYS A 327 -35.05 42.23 -3.68
C LYS A 327 -36.47 42.36 -3.12
N SER A 328 -36.76 41.85 -1.92
CA SER A 328 -38.09 42.03 -1.30
C SER A 328 -38.27 43.42 -0.69
N ASP A 329 -37.18 44.08 -0.29
CA ASP A 329 -37.24 45.35 0.47
C ASP A 329 -36.88 46.60 -0.37
N GLY A 330 -36.56 46.41 -1.66
CA GLY A 330 -36.16 47.49 -2.57
C GLY A 330 -37.15 47.69 -3.71
N ARG A 331 -38.02 48.71 -3.59
CA ARG A 331 -38.87 49.20 -4.68
C ARG A 331 -38.02 49.63 -5.89
N ALA A 332 -38.24 48.94 -7.01
CA ALA A 332 -37.96 49.29 -8.41
C ALA A 332 -36.66 50.04 -8.74
N ASN A 333 -35.69 49.33 -9.34
CA ASN A 333 -35.04 49.82 -10.56
C ASN A 333 -34.47 48.65 -11.38
N SER A 334 -34.90 48.57 -12.64
CA SER A 334 -34.61 47.47 -13.57
C SER A 334 -33.22 47.61 -14.20
N PRO A 335 -32.46 46.50 -14.38
CA PRO A 335 -31.41 46.44 -15.38
C PRO A 335 -31.67 45.28 -16.36
N GLY A 336 -32.82 45.29 -17.05
CA GLY A 336 -33.20 44.28 -18.05
C GLY A 336 -32.23 44.15 -19.24
N GLY A 337 -31.43 45.17 -19.54
CA GLY A 337 -30.55 45.15 -20.72
C GLY A 337 -29.24 44.35 -20.60
N LYS A 338 -28.83 43.92 -19.39
CA LYS A 338 -27.54 43.20 -19.22
C LYS A 338 -27.68 41.68 -19.21
N GLN A 339 -28.79 41.11 -18.73
CA GLN A 339 -28.96 39.65 -18.67
C GLN A 339 -29.23 39.00 -20.03
N ASN A 340 -29.95 39.69 -20.93
CA ASN A 340 -30.20 39.19 -22.28
C ASN A 340 -28.91 39.07 -23.11
N ASN A 341 -27.93 39.96 -22.91
CA ASN A 341 -26.65 39.90 -23.61
C ASN A 341 -25.79 38.70 -23.20
N TYR A 342 -25.86 38.25 -21.94
CA TYR A 342 -25.14 37.06 -21.47
C TYR A 342 -25.81 35.75 -21.89
N ALA A 343 -27.15 35.72 -21.93
CA ALA A 343 -27.89 34.56 -22.45
C ALA A 343 -27.64 34.40 -23.96
N LEU A 344 -27.69 35.49 -24.72
CA LEU A 344 -27.39 35.49 -26.15
C LEU A 344 -25.97 35.02 -26.44
N THR A 345 -24.97 35.55 -25.72
CA THR A 345 -23.58 35.09 -25.90
C THR A 345 -23.41 33.62 -25.52
N PHE A 346 -24.08 33.13 -24.47
CA PHE A 346 -24.02 31.72 -24.08
C PHE A 346 -24.59 30.77 -25.14
N PHE A 347 -25.74 31.10 -25.75
CA PHE A 347 -26.33 30.29 -26.81
C PHE A 347 -25.55 30.34 -28.12
N ILE A 348 -24.92 31.47 -28.45
CA ILE A 348 -24.03 31.59 -29.60
C ILE A 348 -22.73 30.80 -29.39
N LEU A 349 -22.10 30.92 -28.21
CA LEU A 349 -20.88 30.17 -27.87
C LEU A 349 -21.13 28.65 -27.83
N SER A 350 -22.25 28.20 -27.27
CA SER A 350 -22.60 26.78 -27.26
C SER A 350 -22.91 26.25 -28.66
N GLY A 351 -23.61 27.03 -29.49
CA GLY A 351 -23.82 26.70 -30.92
C GLY A 351 -22.52 26.56 -31.70
N THR A 352 -21.56 27.47 -31.52
CA THR A 352 -20.25 27.39 -32.18
C THR A 352 -19.41 26.18 -31.72
N PHE A 353 -19.54 25.78 -30.46
CA PHE A 353 -18.87 24.60 -29.91
C PHE A 353 -19.42 23.30 -30.51
N VAL A 354 -20.74 23.20 -30.71
CA VAL A 354 -21.39 22.04 -31.35
C VAL A 354 -21.00 21.94 -32.83
N VAL A 355 -20.89 23.06 -33.55
CA VAL A 355 -20.39 23.07 -34.95
C VAL A 355 -18.92 22.63 -35.03
N GLY A 356 -18.08 23.04 -34.07
CA GLY A 356 -16.71 22.56 -33.95
C GLY A 356 -16.63 21.04 -33.71
N ALA A 357 -17.51 20.50 -32.87
CA ALA A 357 -17.61 19.06 -32.63
C ALA A 357 -18.07 18.29 -33.88
N CYS A 358 -18.99 18.82 -34.68
CA CYS A 358 -19.40 18.24 -35.95
C CYS A 358 -18.25 18.14 -36.97
N LEU A 359 -17.37 19.16 -37.03
CA LEU A 359 -16.22 19.16 -37.95
C LEU A 359 -15.11 18.18 -37.54
N THR A 360 -15.10 17.73 -36.29
CA THR A 360 -14.15 16.71 -35.79
C THR A 360 -14.65 15.27 -35.93
N ILE A 361 -15.95 15.07 -36.25
CA ILE A 361 -16.60 13.77 -36.38
C ILE A 361 -17.10 13.64 -37.83
N VAL A 362 -16.17 13.52 -38.77
CA VAL A 362 -16.49 13.51 -40.22
C VAL A 362 -16.93 12.12 -40.73
N ASP A 363 -16.75 11.06 -39.95
CA ASP A 363 -16.94 9.68 -40.41
C ASP A 363 -18.30 9.04 -40.08
N TYR A 364 -19.25 9.77 -39.47
CA TYR A 364 -20.58 9.25 -39.09
C TYR A 364 -21.71 10.22 -39.48
N PRO A 365 -22.34 10.06 -40.67
CA PRO A 365 -23.31 11.02 -41.19
C PRO A 365 -24.57 11.15 -40.34
N GLU A 366 -25.04 10.07 -39.70
CA GLU A 366 -26.26 10.07 -38.88
C GLU A 366 -26.11 10.89 -37.58
N ILE A 367 -24.95 10.82 -36.93
CA ILE A 367 -24.65 11.58 -35.70
C ILE A 367 -24.41 13.06 -36.04
N SER A 368 -23.75 13.33 -37.18
CA SER A 368 -23.49 14.69 -37.65
C SER A 368 -24.79 15.46 -37.96
N ALA A 369 -25.79 14.79 -38.54
CA ALA A 369 -27.08 15.38 -38.85
C ALA A 369 -27.87 15.74 -37.58
N GLY A 370 -27.83 14.87 -36.56
CA GLY A 370 -28.45 15.15 -35.26
C GLY A 370 -27.82 16.34 -34.54
N LEU A 371 -26.48 16.42 -34.52
CA LEU A 371 -25.77 17.54 -33.89
C LEU A 371 -25.96 18.87 -34.66
N ALA A 372 -26.05 18.83 -35.98
CA ALA A 372 -26.37 20.01 -36.80
C ALA A 372 -27.79 20.54 -36.51
N ALA A 373 -28.78 19.66 -36.33
CA ALA A 373 -30.15 20.04 -35.96
C ALA A 373 -30.21 20.71 -34.57
N VAL A 374 -29.44 20.19 -33.60
CA VAL A 374 -29.33 20.79 -32.26
C VAL A 374 -28.68 22.18 -32.32
N ALA A 375 -27.62 22.34 -33.11
CA ALA A 375 -26.98 23.65 -33.30
C ALA A 375 -27.95 24.68 -33.91
N LEU A 376 -28.73 24.27 -34.92
CA LEU A 376 -29.76 25.11 -35.55
C LEU A 376 -30.86 25.53 -34.55
N GLY A 377 -31.29 24.61 -33.69
CA GLY A 377 -32.23 24.89 -32.60
C GLY A 377 -31.69 25.94 -31.62
N LEU A 378 -30.42 25.82 -31.21
CA LEU A 378 -29.78 26.78 -30.30
C LEU A 378 -29.63 28.17 -30.95
N PHE A 379 -29.29 28.23 -32.23
CA PHE A 379 -29.23 29.49 -32.97
C PHE A 379 -30.60 30.15 -33.13
N LEU A 380 -31.66 29.37 -33.39
CA LEU A 380 -33.02 29.89 -33.49
C LEU A 380 -33.53 30.42 -32.14
N VAL A 381 -33.30 29.70 -31.04
CA VAL A 381 -33.63 30.18 -29.69
C VAL A 381 -32.88 31.47 -29.36
N GLY A 382 -31.58 31.54 -29.69
CA GLY A 382 -30.80 32.76 -29.55
C GLY A 382 -31.36 33.92 -30.39
N TYR A 383 -31.76 33.66 -31.64
CA TYR A 383 -32.35 34.66 -32.53
C TYR A 383 -33.71 35.18 -32.03
N PHE A 384 -34.58 34.32 -31.50
CA PHE A 384 -35.87 34.74 -30.93
C PHE A 384 -35.70 35.51 -29.63
N LEU A 385 -34.72 35.16 -28.79
CA LEU A 385 -34.36 35.95 -27.61
C LEU A 385 -33.80 37.32 -27.98
N TYR A 386 -33.08 37.42 -29.10
CA TYR A 386 -32.59 38.70 -29.64
C TYR A 386 -33.70 39.57 -30.23
N LYS A 387 -34.70 38.95 -30.87
CA LYS A 387 -35.79 39.68 -31.57
C LYS A 387 -36.99 39.99 -30.67
N GLY A 388 -37.15 39.30 -29.54
CA GLY A 388 -38.24 39.51 -28.57
C GLY A 388 -38.22 40.84 -27.83
N ASP A 389 -37.18 41.67 -28.02
CA ASP A 389 -37.08 43.01 -27.42
C ASP A 389 -37.84 44.11 -28.21
N GLU A 390 -38.54 43.79 -29.30
CA GLU A 390 -39.51 44.71 -29.93
C GLU A 390 -40.96 44.27 -29.69
N LYS A 391 -41.50 44.81 -28.59
CA LYS A 391 -42.93 44.96 -28.19
C LYS A 391 -43.57 43.81 -27.37
N ASP A 392 -43.90 44.21 -26.13
CA ASP A 392 -45.01 43.79 -25.26
C ASP A 392 -45.20 42.30 -24.96
N ILE A 393 -44.55 41.81 -23.89
CA ILE A 393 -45.08 40.68 -23.11
C ILE A 393 -44.80 40.92 -21.61
N GLY A 394 -45.86 40.99 -20.81
CA GLY A 394 -45.82 41.08 -19.33
C GLY A 394 -45.32 39.79 -18.65
N PRO A 395 -45.29 39.73 -17.31
CA PRO A 395 -44.53 38.70 -16.59
C PRO A 395 -45.26 37.35 -16.62
N GLY A 396 -44.87 36.49 -17.56
CA GLY A 396 -45.24 35.08 -17.65
C GLY A 396 -44.01 34.26 -18.06
N SER A 397 -43.87 33.04 -17.54
CA SER A 397 -42.73 32.15 -17.79
C SER A 397 -42.55 31.84 -19.27
N ALA A 398 -41.29 31.72 -19.71
CA ALA A 398 -40.88 31.46 -21.09
C ALA A 398 -41.44 30.15 -21.72
N THR A 399 -42.19 29.34 -20.96
CA THR A 399 -42.90 28.15 -21.42
C THR A 399 -44.29 28.44 -21.98
N ASP A 400 -44.84 29.63 -21.72
CA ASP A 400 -46.24 29.97 -22.01
C ASP A 400 -46.38 30.84 -23.28
N ASN A 401 -45.31 30.97 -24.07
CA ASN A 401 -45.37 31.68 -25.35
C ASN A 401 -46.08 30.81 -26.40
N PRO A 402 -47.26 31.22 -26.92
CA PRO A 402 -48.04 30.43 -27.86
C PRO A 402 -47.34 30.19 -29.21
N GLN A 403 -46.27 30.93 -29.52
CA GLN A 403 -45.45 30.68 -30.72
C GLN A 403 -44.34 29.63 -30.53
N VAL A 404 -43.97 29.30 -29.29
CA VAL A 404 -42.99 28.23 -28.98
C VAL A 404 -43.70 26.88 -28.90
N THR A 405 -44.94 26.86 -28.39
CA THR A 405 -45.78 25.66 -28.31
C THR A 405 -46.28 25.18 -29.69
N SER A 406 -46.39 26.07 -30.69
CA SER A 406 -46.77 25.66 -32.06
C SER A 406 -45.69 24.87 -32.81
N ILE A 407 -44.41 25.05 -32.43
CA ILE A 407 -43.28 24.30 -32.99
C ILE A 407 -43.26 22.85 -32.45
N PHE A 408 -43.77 22.62 -31.23
CA PHE A 408 -43.88 21.27 -30.66
C PHE A 408 -45.12 20.48 -31.11
N ILE A 409 -46.12 21.13 -31.73
CA ILE A 409 -47.38 20.47 -32.13
C ILE A 409 -47.47 20.22 -33.64
N SER A 410 -46.51 20.70 -34.44
CA SER A 410 -46.45 20.43 -35.89
C SER A 410 -45.43 19.34 -36.24
N SER A 411 -45.58 18.16 -35.64
CA SER A 411 -45.00 16.92 -36.16
C SER A 411 -46.07 15.82 -36.19
N PRO A 412 -46.69 15.53 -37.36
CA PRO A 412 -47.53 14.37 -37.51
C PRO A 412 -46.71 13.16 -38.01
N ASN A 413 -46.94 12.05 -37.32
CA ASN A 413 -46.82 10.65 -37.75
C ASN A 413 -45.44 9.98 -37.74
N SER A 414 -45.20 9.16 -36.71
CA SER A 414 -45.35 7.70 -36.85
C SER A 414 -45.09 7.01 -35.50
N ALA A 415 -46.13 6.96 -34.67
CA ALA A 415 -46.33 5.79 -33.83
C ALA A 415 -46.99 4.73 -34.73
N GLU A 416 -46.27 3.65 -35.02
CA GLU A 416 -46.75 2.28 -35.29
C GLU A 416 -45.67 1.52 -36.06
N ASN A 417 -44.86 0.74 -35.34
CA ASN A 417 -44.71 -0.69 -35.62
C ASN A 417 -43.97 -1.37 -34.47
N PHE A 418 -44.74 -2.20 -33.77
CA PHE A 418 -44.27 -3.26 -32.88
C PHE A 418 -43.54 -4.36 -33.68
N CYS A 419 -42.72 -5.12 -32.94
CA CYS A 419 -42.36 -6.54 -33.11
C CYS A 419 -41.07 -6.96 -33.86
N THR A 420 -40.28 -7.74 -33.10
CA THR A 420 -39.31 -8.81 -33.47
C THR A 420 -37.98 -8.33 -34.09
N TYR A 421 -36.78 -8.77 -33.67
CA TYR A 421 -36.28 -9.94 -32.93
C TYR A 421 -35.15 -9.53 -31.98
#